data_AF-F4QCJ1-F1
#
_entry.id   AF-F4QCJ1-F1
#
_cell.length_a   1.000
_cell.length_b   1.000
_cell.length_c   1.000
_cell.angle_alpha   90.00
_cell.angle_beta   90.00
_cell.angle_gamma   90.00
#
_symmetry.space_group_name_H-M   'P 1'
#
loop_
_entity.id
_entity.type
_entity.pdbx_description
1 polymer ?
#
loop_
_entity_poly.entity_id
_entity_poly.type
_entity_poly.pdbx_seq_one_letter_code
_entity_poly.pdbx_strand_id
1 'polypeptide(L)'
;MMSFAYYDSTLGQYAFESSVSFAGSCVSNATISTVVIFGVSEPVSSVYVDGIPSTAYTYTAEYQSLSINNLVQSITSTNLITWN
;
A
#
# COMPACT_ATOMS: atom_id res chain seq x y z
N MET A 1 2.56 -3.75 18.10
CA MET A 1 3.61 -2.84 17.63
C MET A 1 2.90 -1.77 16.80
N MET A 2 3.16 -0.50 17.09
CA MET A 2 2.51 0.63 16.40
C MET A 2 3.35 0.91 15.15
N SER A 3 2.78 0.81 13.94
CA SER A 3 3.50 1.26 12.74
C SER A 3 3.55 2.77 12.71
N PHE A 4 4.75 3.33 12.56
CA PHE A 4 4.95 4.75 12.39
C PHE A 4 4.84 5.09 10.90
N ALA A 5 3.98 6.05 10.57
CA ALA A 5 3.99 6.71 9.27
C ALA A 5 4.78 8.02 9.40
N TYR A 6 5.70 8.29 8.49
CA TYR A 6 6.38 9.59 8.42
C TYR A 6 6.31 10.17 7.00
N TYR A 7 6.22 11.49 6.91
CA TYR A 7 6.18 12.22 5.64
C TYR A 7 7.61 12.55 5.20
N ASP A 8 8.05 12.00 4.06
CA ASP A 8 9.30 12.37 3.40
C ASP A 8 9.05 13.57 2.48
N SER A 9 9.45 14.75 2.93
CA SER A 9 9.32 16.00 2.18
C SER A 9 10.25 16.12 0.96
N THR A 10 11.26 15.24 0.85
CA THR A 10 12.18 15.19 -0.30
C THR A 10 11.51 14.51 -1.49
N LEU A 11 10.73 13.47 -1.22
CA LEU A 11 10.04 12.67 -2.23
C LEU A 11 8.54 13.01 -2.37
N GLY A 12 7.99 13.76 -1.41
CA GLY A 12 6.57 14.13 -1.37
C GLY A 12 5.65 12.96 -1.01
N GLN A 13 6.10 12.03 -0.16
CA GLN A 13 5.45 10.73 0.07
C GLN A 13 5.31 10.38 1.55
N TYR A 14 4.35 9.52 1.88
CA TYR A 14 4.21 8.91 3.21
C TYR A 14 4.79 7.49 3.19
N ALA A 15 5.76 7.21 4.06
CA ALA A 15 6.38 5.89 4.21
C ALA A 15 5.77 5.16 5.42
N PHE A 16 5.61 3.83 5.31
CA PHE A 16 4.97 2.99 6.32
C PHE A 16 5.75 1.69 6.52
N GLU A 17 5.90 1.25 7.77
CA GLU A 17 6.77 0.11 8.09
C GLU A 17 6.13 -1.28 7.94
N SER A 18 4.79 -1.40 8.00
CA SER A 18 4.12 -2.73 7.92
C SER A 18 2.69 -2.74 7.40
N SER A 19 2.01 -1.58 7.40
CA SER A 19 0.64 -1.49 6.91
C SER A 19 0.31 -0.08 6.42
N VAL A 20 -0.56 -0.01 5.41
CA VAL A 20 -1.15 1.24 4.92
C VAL A 20 -2.66 1.09 4.93
N SER A 21 -3.35 2.12 5.41
CA SER A 21 -4.80 2.25 5.31
C SER A 21 -5.14 3.57 4.63
N PHE A 22 -5.90 3.52 3.54
CA PHE A 22 -6.40 4.71 2.85
C PHE A 22 -7.91 4.62 2.67
N ALA A 23 -8.57 5.77 2.78
CA ALA A 23 -9.95 6.01 2.39
C ALA A 23 -9.98 7.37 1.70
N GLY A 24 -10.50 7.45 0.49
CA GLY A 24 -10.58 8.70 -0.25
C GLY A 24 -11.96 9.34 -0.14
N SER A 25 -11.98 10.66 -0.05
CA SER A 25 -13.20 11.45 0.10
C SER A 25 -13.74 11.87 -1.28
N CYS A 26 -15.06 11.68 -1.45
CA CYS A 26 -16.02 12.29 -2.39
C CYS A 26 -16.03 11.98 -3.90
N VAL A 27 -15.18 11.14 -4.48
CA VAL A 27 -15.36 10.70 -5.89
C VAL A 27 -16.26 9.45 -5.94
N SER A 28 -17.55 9.61 -6.23
CA SER A 28 -18.48 8.48 -6.28
C SER A 28 -18.11 7.52 -7.42
N ASN A 29 -17.75 6.28 -7.07
CA ASN A 29 -17.39 5.13 -7.92
C ASN A 29 -15.97 5.06 -8.48
N ALA A 30 -14.99 5.80 -7.94
CA ALA A 30 -13.59 5.56 -8.30
C ALA A 30 -13.10 4.25 -7.66
N THR A 31 -12.55 3.35 -8.48
CA THR A 31 -11.85 2.15 -8.02
C THR A 31 -10.35 2.42 -7.98
N ILE A 32 -9.69 1.88 -6.97
CA ILE A 32 -8.23 1.91 -6.89
C ILE A 32 -7.73 0.66 -7.59
N SER A 33 -6.97 0.83 -8.67
CA SER A 33 -6.39 -0.25 -9.48
C SER A 33 -4.97 -0.62 -9.06
N THR A 34 -4.22 0.36 -8.56
CA THR A 34 -2.81 0.20 -8.20
C THR A 34 -2.50 1.01 -6.94
N VAL A 35 -1.75 0.41 -6.03
CA VAL A 35 -1.15 1.08 -4.87
C VAL A 35 0.36 0.86 -4.93
N VAL A 36 1.14 1.93 -4.74
CA VAL A 36 2.60 1.84 -4.63
C VAL A 36 3.01 2.35 -3.26
N ILE A 37 3.74 1.53 -2.52
CA ILE A 37 4.26 1.80 -1.18
C ILE A 37 5.77 1.93 -1.31
N PHE A 38 6.33 3.02 -0.80
CA PHE A 38 7.77 3.26 -0.79
C PHE A 38 8.33 3.13 0.63
N GLY A 39 9.63 2.86 0.75
CA GLY A 39 10.30 2.67 2.05
C GLY A 39 10.11 1.26 2.64
N VAL A 40 9.73 0.28 1.81
CA VAL A 40 9.67 -1.12 2.21
C VAL A 40 11.10 -1.68 2.20
N SER A 41 11.77 -1.63 3.35
CA SER A 41 13.20 -1.91 3.48
C SER A 41 13.55 -3.40 3.42
N GLU A 42 12.60 -4.27 3.72
CA GLU A 42 12.80 -5.72 3.73
C GLU A 42 12.13 -6.39 2.51
N PRO A 43 12.69 -7.52 2.01
CA PRO A 43 12.08 -8.26 0.92
C PRO A 43 10.68 -8.73 1.26
N VAL A 44 9.71 -8.41 0.40
CA VAL A 44 8.31 -8.82 0.59
C VAL A 44 8.07 -10.24 0.08
N SER A 45 7.56 -11.10 0.95
CA SER A 45 7.27 -12.50 0.66
C SER A 45 5.78 -12.79 0.49
N SER A 46 4.89 -12.00 1.10
CA SER A 46 3.44 -12.10 0.93
C SER A 46 2.77 -10.73 1.14
N VAL A 47 1.63 -10.54 0.47
CA VAL A 47 0.82 -9.33 0.57
C VAL A 47 -0.64 -9.73 0.78
N TYR A 48 -1.33 -9.00 1.66
CA TYR A 48 -2.75 -9.19 1.93
C TYR A 48 -3.47 -7.85 1.75
N VAL A 49 -4.64 -7.90 1.11
CA VAL A 49 -5.54 -6.77 0.92
C VAL A 49 -6.84 -7.14 1.61
N ASP A 50 -7.21 -6.39 2.65
CA ASP A 50 -8.36 -6.67 3.53
C ASP A 50 -8.35 -8.11 4.07
N GLY A 51 -7.15 -8.62 4.38
CA GLY A 51 -6.94 -9.98 4.89
C GLY A 51 -6.96 -11.08 3.83
N ILE A 52 -7.20 -10.76 2.56
CA ILE A 52 -7.17 -11.72 1.44
C ILE A 52 -5.77 -11.71 0.80
N PRO A 53 -5.12 -12.87 0.61
CA PRO A 53 -3.85 -12.95 -0.09
C PRO A 53 -3.93 -12.34 -1.49
N SER A 54 -3.02 -11.42 -1.81
CA SER A 54 -2.86 -10.86 -3.15
C SER A 54 -1.75 -11.60 -3.88
N THR A 55 -1.97 -11.95 -5.14
CA THR A 55 -0.95 -12.50 -6.04
C THR A 55 -0.43 -11.48 -7.04
N ALA A 56 -1.03 -10.29 -7.08
CA ALA A 56 -0.74 -9.24 -8.04
C ALA A 56 0.11 -8.15 -7.38
N TYR A 57 1.33 -8.48 -6.96
CA TYR A 57 2.26 -7.51 -6.40
C TYR A 57 3.70 -7.72 -6.89
N THR A 58 4.47 -6.64 -6.87
CA THR A 58 5.88 -6.61 -7.24
C THR A 58 6.65 -5.81 -6.21
N TYR A 59 7.65 -6.43 -5.59
CA TYR A 59 8.64 -5.73 -4.78
C TYR A 59 9.86 -5.37 -5.63
N THR A 60 10.37 -4.15 -5.50
CA THR A 60 11.56 -3.66 -6.20
C THR A 60 12.58 -3.15 -5.17
N ALA A 61 13.62 -3.96 -4.95
CA ALA A 61 14.64 -3.68 -3.94
C ALA A 61 15.44 -2.39 -4.22
N GLU A 62 15.71 -2.08 -5.50
CA GLU A 62 16.44 -0.87 -5.91
C GLU A 62 15.76 0.41 -5.39
N TYR A 63 14.43 0.43 -5.40
CA TYR A 63 13.62 1.59 -4.98
C TYR A 63 12.97 1.40 -3.61
N GLN A 64 13.24 0.27 -2.93
CA GLN A 64 12.56 -0.14 -1.68
C GLN A 64 11.04 0.05 -1.78
N SER A 65 10.45 -0.44 -2.87
CA SER A 65 9.05 -0.17 -3.20
C SER A 65 8.24 -1.45 -3.41
N LEU A 66 7.00 -1.47 -2.92
CA LEU A 66 6.00 -2.51 -3.16
C LEU A 66 4.86 -1.94 -4.00
N SER A 67 4.66 -2.50 -5.20
CA SER A 67 3.51 -2.20 -6.07
C SER A 67 2.48 -3.32 -5.97
N ILE A 68 1.22 -2.98 -5.65
CA ILE A 68 0.07 -3.89 -5.66
C ILE A 68 -0.83 -3.47 -6.83
N ASN A 69 -1.07 -4.37 -7.77
CA ASN A 69 -1.80 -4.14 -9.02
C ASN A 69 -3.13 -4.90 -9.05
N ASN A 70 -3.97 -4.58 -10.03
CA ASN A 70 -5.28 -5.21 -10.25
C ASN A 70 -6.19 -5.17 -9.02
N LEU A 71 -6.07 -4.11 -8.22
CA LEU A 71 -6.99 -3.87 -7.13
C LEU A 71 -8.37 -3.51 -7.72
N VAL A 72 -9.42 -4.01 -7.09
CA VAL A 72 -10.81 -3.61 -7.38
C VAL A 72 -11.40 -3.12 -6.07
N GLN A 73 -10.70 -2.17 -5.44
CA GLN A 73 -11.07 -1.65 -4.13
C GLN A 73 -11.79 -0.33 -4.24
N SER A 74 -12.88 -0.18 -3.48
CA SER A 74 -13.64 1.07 -3.45
C SER A 74 -12.83 2.14 -2.72
N ILE A 75 -12.79 3.35 -3.28
CA ILE A 75 -12.18 4.49 -2.59
C ILE A 75 -12.96 4.91 -1.34
N THR A 76 -14.25 4.54 -1.25
CA THR A 76 -15.13 4.92 -0.14
C THR A 76 -15.06 3.99 1.08
N SER A 77 -14.37 2.85 0.95
CA SER A 77 -14.08 1.95 2.07
C SER A 77 -12.68 2.21 2.60
N THR A 78 -12.49 1.95 3.90
CA THR A 78 -11.15 1.76 4.45
C THR A 78 -10.59 0.46 3.89
N ASN A 79 -9.48 0.53 3.18
CA ASN A 79 -8.78 -0.66 2.66
C ASN A 79 -7.48 -0.85 3.44
N LEU A 80 -7.24 -2.05 3.94
CA LEU A 80 -6.03 -2.39 4.71
C LEU A 80 -5.08 -3.24 3.86
N ILE A 81 -3.85 -2.76 3.68
CA ILE A 81 -2.78 -3.52 3.05
C ILE A 81 -1.74 -3.87 4.10
N THR A 82 -1.41 -5.16 4.21
CA THR A 82 -0.33 -5.68 5.08
C THR A 82 0.64 -6.53 4.26
N TRP A 83 1.92 -6.49 4.60
CA TRP A 83 2.95 -7.28 3.97
C TRP A 83 3.96 -7.81 5.01
N ASN A 84 4.72 -8.82 4.62
CA ASN A 84 5.79 -9.42 5.42
C ASN A 84 7.05 -9.66 4.61
#